data_AF-A0A1G1ABX3-F1
#
_entry.id   AF-A0A1G1ABX3-F1
#
_cell.length_a   1.000
_cell.length_b   1.000
_cell.length_c   1.000
_cell.angle_alpha   90.00
_cell.angle_beta   90.00
_cell.angle_gamma   90.00
#
_symmetry.space_group_name_H-M   'P 1'
#
loop_
_entity.id
_entity.type
_entity.pdbx_description
1 polymer ?
#
loop_
_entity_poly.entity_id
_entity_poly.type
_entity_poly.pdbx_seq_one_letter_code
_entity_poly.pdbx_strand_id
1 'polypeptide(L)'
;MPTTIPAPVESWFVDFARSHGWRETGGPRMHEIKMEHSRRVQADCLAMAAELGWSGDHLHAAELLGLFHDVARFPQFARYGTLMDRQSVDHGEYGFEILQTAPITSTFPAAFRSAILTGVRFHNRKTMPDSLDAVTFDLLRLIRDADKLDILKVIRDVAEADDYDRHPELLLGMDRHGPPTPVLIREILDHRGGSYANVHSLMDLHLLRLTWAYDLNYPITQRRLIERDLYRDLLATRHPNPDVETIKRQVREFLADQPIR
;
A
#
# COMPACT_ATOMS: atom_id res chain seq x y z
N MET A 1 -13.00 8.17 -12.27
CA MET A 1 -12.62 9.05 -13.38
C MET A 1 -11.81 8.25 -14.38
N PRO A 2 -11.89 8.53 -15.69
CA PRO A 2 -11.05 7.85 -16.68
C PRO A 2 -9.58 8.21 -16.48
N THR A 3 -8.69 7.27 -16.79
CA THR A 3 -7.25 7.48 -16.73
C THR A 3 -6.80 8.60 -17.67
N THR A 4 -5.78 9.37 -17.24
CA THR A 4 -5.12 10.38 -18.07
C THR A 4 -3.74 9.93 -18.55
N ILE A 5 -3.35 8.68 -18.27
CA ILE A 5 -2.05 8.12 -18.65
C ILE A 5 -1.94 8.03 -20.19
N PRO A 6 -0.89 8.63 -20.79
CA PRO A 6 -0.63 8.49 -22.22
C PRO A 6 -0.33 7.04 -22.63
N ALA A 7 -0.75 6.65 -23.83
CA ALA A 7 -0.49 5.31 -24.37
C ALA A 7 0.99 4.88 -24.30
N PRO A 8 2.02 5.74 -24.55
CA PRO A 8 3.42 5.34 -24.39
C PRO A 8 3.81 4.96 -22.95
N VAL A 9 3.22 5.62 -21.94
CA VAL A 9 3.47 5.31 -20.52
C VAL A 9 2.84 3.97 -20.17
N GLU A 10 1.61 3.75 -20.63
CA GLU A 10 0.89 2.51 -20.47
C GLU A 10 1.64 1.32 -21.11
N SER A 11 2.07 1.46 -22.36
CA SER A 11 2.85 0.43 -23.05
C SER A 11 4.17 0.16 -22.35
N TRP A 12 4.88 1.20 -21.90
CA TRP A 12 6.14 1.02 -21.18
C TRP A 12 5.95 0.20 -19.90
N PHE A 13 4.94 0.53 -19.08
CA PHE A 13 4.69 -0.19 -17.83
C PHE A 13 4.37 -1.66 -18.07
N VAL A 14 3.49 -1.94 -19.04
CA VAL A 14 3.10 -3.30 -19.39
C VAL A 14 4.29 -4.08 -19.96
N ASP A 15 5.07 -3.49 -20.87
CA ASP A 15 6.23 -4.15 -21.47
C ASP A 15 7.36 -4.37 -20.45
N PHE A 16 7.54 -3.44 -19.51
CA PHE A 16 8.45 -3.61 -18.38
C PHE A 16 8.02 -4.77 -17.48
N ALA A 17 6.73 -4.88 -17.16
CA ALA A 17 6.22 -6.03 -16.41
C ALA A 17 6.44 -7.35 -17.20
N ARG A 18 6.16 -7.36 -18.51
CA ARG A 18 6.37 -8.52 -19.40
C ARG A 18 7.83 -8.94 -19.45
N SER A 19 8.78 -8.00 -19.53
CA SER A 19 10.22 -8.32 -19.56
C SER A 19 10.70 -9.00 -18.27
N HIS A 20 9.94 -8.89 -17.18
CA HIS A 20 10.19 -9.54 -15.91
C HIS A 20 9.27 -10.74 -15.66
N GLY A 21 8.56 -11.22 -16.68
CA GLY A 21 7.79 -12.47 -16.62
C GLY A 21 6.34 -12.29 -16.19
N TRP A 22 5.80 -11.08 -16.10
CA TRP A 22 4.34 -10.92 -16.10
C TRP A 22 3.76 -11.40 -17.43
N ARG A 23 2.60 -12.04 -17.37
CA ARG A 23 1.84 -12.48 -18.55
C ARG A 23 0.38 -12.19 -18.29
N GLU A 24 -0.33 -11.82 -19.34
CA GLU A 24 -1.76 -11.53 -19.28
C GLU A 24 -2.59 -12.77 -18.92
N THR A 25 -2.15 -13.95 -19.34
CA THR A 25 -2.72 -15.23 -18.90
C THR A 25 -1.60 -16.23 -18.58
N GLY A 26 -1.82 -17.05 -17.56
CA GLY A 26 -0.89 -18.14 -17.18
C GLY A 26 0.49 -17.68 -16.69
N GLY A 27 0.62 -16.42 -16.24
CA GLY A 27 1.83 -15.90 -15.61
C GLY A 27 1.93 -16.26 -14.13
N PRO A 28 3.04 -15.90 -13.46
CA PRO A 28 3.15 -16.02 -12.02
C PRO A 28 2.06 -15.17 -11.35
N ARG A 29 1.26 -15.79 -10.47
CA ARG A 29 0.16 -15.12 -9.74
C ARG A 29 0.61 -13.85 -9.03
N MET A 30 1.82 -13.84 -8.47
CA MET A 30 2.37 -12.66 -7.80
C MET A 30 2.50 -11.45 -8.71
N HIS A 31 2.83 -11.66 -9.98
CA HIS A 31 2.86 -10.58 -10.96
C HIS A 31 1.45 -10.11 -11.33
N GLU A 32 0.47 -11.01 -11.42
CA GLU A 32 -0.94 -10.67 -11.67
C GLU A 32 -1.48 -9.79 -10.53
N ILE A 33 -1.32 -10.24 -9.28
CA ILE A 33 -1.71 -9.46 -8.09
C ILE A 33 -1.08 -8.08 -8.11
N LYS A 34 0.21 -7.98 -8.44
CA LYS A 34 0.92 -6.69 -8.49
C LYS A 34 0.50 -5.80 -9.66
N MET A 35 0.24 -6.37 -10.83
CA MET A 35 -0.33 -5.63 -11.95
C MET A 35 -1.69 -5.02 -11.55
N GLU A 36 -2.60 -5.82 -11.02
CA GLU A 36 -3.92 -5.32 -10.61
C GLU A 36 -3.84 -4.30 -9.48
N HIS A 37 -2.97 -4.55 -8.49
CA HIS A 37 -2.69 -3.65 -7.38
C HIS A 37 -2.23 -2.27 -7.88
N SER A 38 -1.23 -2.23 -8.76
CA SER A 38 -0.77 -0.96 -9.35
C SER A 38 -1.90 -0.21 -10.07
N ARG A 39 -2.84 -0.91 -10.71
CA ARG A 39 -4.01 -0.26 -11.35
C ARG A 39 -5.04 0.26 -10.37
N ARG A 40 -5.33 -0.48 -9.30
CA ARG A 40 -6.26 -0.03 -8.26
C ARG A 40 -5.68 1.16 -7.50
N VAL A 41 -4.39 1.12 -7.15
CA VAL A 41 -3.69 2.25 -6.52
C VAL A 41 -3.61 3.46 -7.45
N GLN A 42 -3.33 3.26 -8.75
CA GLN A 42 -3.42 4.33 -9.76
C GLN A 42 -4.80 5.00 -9.75
N ALA A 43 -5.87 4.20 -9.82
CA ALA A 43 -7.24 4.70 -9.84
C ALA A 43 -7.60 5.43 -8.54
N ASP A 44 -7.17 4.92 -7.40
CA ASP A 44 -7.35 5.56 -6.10
C ASP A 44 -6.60 6.88 -6.04
N CYS A 45 -5.30 6.92 -6.33
CA CYS A 45 -4.53 8.18 -6.37
C CYS A 45 -5.20 9.25 -7.24
N LEU A 46 -5.65 8.89 -8.45
CA LEU A 46 -6.35 9.82 -9.34
C LEU A 46 -7.66 10.33 -8.73
N ALA A 47 -8.48 9.45 -8.17
CA ALA A 47 -9.76 9.82 -7.56
C ALA A 47 -9.59 10.64 -6.29
N MET A 48 -8.60 10.30 -5.46
CA MET A 48 -8.29 11.02 -4.23
C MET A 48 -7.76 12.43 -4.54
N ALA A 49 -6.79 12.54 -5.43
CA ALA A 49 -6.18 13.81 -5.81
C ALA A 49 -7.21 14.79 -6.38
N ALA A 50 -8.13 14.32 -7.23
CA ALA A 50 -9.16 15.18 -7.79
C ALA A 50 -10.15 15.72 -6.75
N GLU A 51 -10.52 14.90 -5.77
CA GLU A 51 -11.40 15.33 -4.68
C GLU A 51 -10.68 16.24 -3.67
N LEU A 52 -9.35 16.10 -3.54
CA LEU A 52 -8.50 17.08 -2.86
C LEU A 52 -8.35 18.39 -3.65
N GLY A 53 -8.97 18.52 -4.83
CA GLY A 53 -8.92 19.71 -5.67
C GLY A 53 -7.66 19.84 -6.53
N TRP A 54 -6.85 18.79 -6.64
CA TRP A 54 -5.67 18.80 -7.50
C TRP A 54 -6.09 18.77 -8.97
N SER A 55 -5.33 19.47 -9.80
CA SER A 55 -5.64 19.63 -11.23
C SER A 55 -4.36 19.68 -12.06
N GLY A 56 -4.53 19.57 -13.39
CA GLY A 56 -3.42 19.62 -14.34
C GLY A 56 -2.30 18.63 -14.01
N ASP A 57 -1.06 19.11 -14.07
CA ASP A 57 0.13 18.30 -13.84
C ASP A 57 0.19 17.67 -12.44
N HIS A 58 -0.43 18.28 -11.42
CA HIS A 58 -0.44 17.71 -10.07
C HIS A 58 -1.33 16.47 -10.01
N LEU A 59 -2.50 16.53 -10.63
CA LEU A 59 -3.41 15.39 -10.76
C LEU A 59 -2.77 14.27 -11.59
N HIS A 60 -2.08 14.64 -12.67
CA HIS A 60 -1.37 13.68 -13.51
C HIS A 60 -0.19 13.01 -12.77
N ALA A 61 0.54 13.78 -11.94
CA ALA A 61 1.62 13.25 -11.12
C ALA A 61 1.12 12.23 -10.08
N ALA A 62 -0.04 12.48 -9.46
CA ALA A 62 -0.68 11.52 -8.56
C ALA A 62 -0.99 10.19 -9.25
N GLU A 63 -1.55 10.25 -10.47
CA GLU A 63 -1.87 9.07 -11.25
C GLU A 63 -0.62 8.28 -11.66
N LEU A 64 0.42 8.97 -12.17
CA LEU A 64 1.71 8.36 -12.50
C LEU A 64 2.35 7.68 -11.29
N LEU A 65 2.37 8.36 -10.15
CA LEU A 65 2.91 7.81 -8.91
C LEU A 65 2.15 6.54 -8.50
N GLY A 66 0.81 6.54 -8.57
CA GLY A 66 0.01 5.35 -8.30
C GLY A 66 0.33 4.17 -9.21
N LEU A 67 0.56 4.41 -10.50
CA LEU A 67 0.93 3.35 -11.45
C LEU A 67 2.33 2.78 -11.16
N PHE A 68 3.30 3.65 -10.84
CA PHE A 68 4.71 3.28 -10.78
C PHE A 68 5.27 2.96 -9.38
N HIS A 69 4.52 3.23 -8.30
CA HIS A 69 5.04 3.07 -6.92
C HIS A 69 5.68 1.70 -6.67
N ASP A 70 5.08 0.64 -7.19
CA ASP A 70 5.49 -0.75 -7.01
C ASP A 70 6.18 -1.36 -8.25
N VAL A 71 6.71 -0.53 -9.16
CA VAL A 71 7.34 -1.01 -10.41
C VAL A 71 8.47 -2.02 -10.15
N ALA A 72 9.15 -1.92 -9.01
CA ALA A 72 10.23 -2.83 -8.63
C ALA A 72 9.76 -4.23 -8.25
N ARG A 73 8.46 -4.43 -7.98
CA ARG A 73 7.92 -5.74 -7.57
C ARG A 73 8.06 -6.79 -8.65
N PHE A 74 7.99 -6.40 -9.92
CA PHE A 74 8.19 -7.32 -11.04
C PHE A 74 9.62 -7.88 -11.08
N PRO A 75 10.70 -7.06 -11.18
CA PRO A 75 12.06 -7.58 -11.11
C PRO A 75 12.41 -8.21 -9.75
N GLN A 76 11.87 -7.70 -8.64
CA GLN A 76 12.09 -8.29 -7.31
C GLN A 76 11.60 -9.74 -7.29
N PHE A 77 10.36 -10.01 -7.70
CA PHE A 77 9.85 -11.37 -7.72
C PHE A 77 10.59 -12.24 -8.74
N ALA A 78 10.83 -11.73 -9.95
CA ALA A 78 11.54 -12.46 -10.99
C ALA A 78 12.94 -12.92 -10.56
N ARG A 79 13.65 -12.09 -9.78
CA ARG A 79 15.02 -12.36 -9.33
C ARG A 79 15.10 -13.16 -8.04
N TYR A 80 14.24 -12.87 -7.07
CA TYR A 80 14.35 -13.41 -5.71
C TYR A 80 13.27 -14.44 -5.36
N GLY A 81 12.23 -14.58 -6.18
CA GLY A 81 11.10 -15.48 -5.91
C GLY A 81 10.23 -15.07 -4.73
N THR A 82 10.38 -13.84 -4.21
CA THR A 82 9.66 -13.31 -3.06
C THR A 82 9.46 -11.81 -3.19
N LEU A 83 8.40 -11.28 -2.58
CA LEU A 83 8.16 -9.84 -2.43
C LEU A 83 8.53 -9.32 -1.03
N MET A 84 9.22 -10.13 -0.24
CA MET A 84 9.61 -9.75 1.11
C MET A 84 10.92 -8.99 1.06
N ASP A 85 10.87 -7.68 1.27
CA ASP A 85 12.04 -6.80 1.19
C ASP A 85 13.19 -7.25 2.11
N ARG A 86 12.85 -7.67 3.34
CA ARG A 86 13.82 -8.20 4.32
C ARG A 86 14.59 -9.45 3.86
N GLN A 87 14.05 -10.18 2.88
CA GLN A 87 14.67 -11.37 2.28
C GLN A 87 15.24 -11.09 0.88
N SER A 88 15.06 -9.88 0.35
CA SER A 88 15.41 -9.51 -1.01
C SER A 88 16.00 -8.10 -1.10
N VAL A 89 15.22 -7.11 -1.53
CA VAL A 89 15.61 -5.72 -1.73
C VAL A 89 14.47 -4.78 -1.29
N ASP A 90 14.80 -3.60 -0.80
CA ASP A 90 13.82 -2.53 -0.60
C ASP A 90 13.23 -2.12 -1.95
N HIS A 91 11.94 -2.40 -2.15
CA HIS A 91 11.29 -2.17 -3.44
C HIS A 91 11.06 -0.69 -3.75
N GLY A 92 10.93 0.17 -2.74
CA GLY A 92 10.82 1.61 -2.94
C GLY A 92 12.14 2.16 -3.49
N GLU A 93 13.26 1.84 -2.83
CA GLU A 93 14.60 2.21 -3.29
C GLU A 93 14.88 1.65 -4.69
N TYR A 94 14.59 0.37 -4.90
CA TYR A 94 14.83 -0.26 -6.20
C TYR A 94 13.95 0.34 -7.31
N GLY A 95 12.70 0.71 -7.00
CA GLY A 95 11.79 1.37 -7.93
C GLY A 95 12.30 2.75 -8.34
N PHE A 96 12.86 3.49 -7.40
CA PHE A 96 13.53 4.75 -7.66
C PHE A 96 14.72 4.58 -8.62
N GLU A 97 15.60 3.60 -8.39
CA GLU A 97 16.75 3.33 -9.26
C GLU A 97 16.32 2.96 -10.69
N ILE A 98 15.29 2.13 -10.82
CA ILE A 98 14.70 1.75 -12.11
C ILE A 98 14.22 3.00 -12.86
N LEU A 99 13.38 3.82 -12.22
CA LEU A 99 12.74 4.95 -12.88
C LEU A 99 13.71 6.09 -13.14
N GLN A 100 14.69 6.33 -12.27
CA GLN A 100 15.69 7.39 -12.45
C GLN A 100 16.43 7.25 -13.79
N THR A 101 16.62 6.02 -14.28
CA THR A 101 17.30 5.75 -15.56
C THR A 101 16.34 5.44 -16.70
N ALA A 102 15.04 5.27 -16.43
CA ALA A 102 14.06 4.87 -17.42
C ALA A 102 13.73 6.03 -18.37
N PRO A 103 13.84 5.84 -19.70
CA PRO A 103 13.53 6.88 -20.68
C PRO A 103 12.09 7.42 -20.56
N ILE A 104 11.16 6.60 -20.06
CA ILE A 104 9.76 7.00 -19.88
C ILE A 104 9.59 8.19 -18.94
N THR A 105 10.50 8.38 -17.97
CA THR A 105 10.39 9.51 -17.02
C THR A 105 10.62 10.87 -17.67
N SER A 106 11.14 10.92 -18.90
CA SER A 106 11.20 12.14 -19.71
C SER A 106 9.82 12.68 -20.09
N THR A 107 8.78 11.84 -20.08
CA THR A 107 7.39 12.24 -20.36
C THR A 107 6.65 12.74 -19.12
N PHE A 108 7.21 12.56 -17.92
CA PHE A 108 6.59 13.02 -16.68
C PHE A 108 6.60 14.56 -16.62
N PRO A 109 5.61 15.20 -15.96
CA PRO A 109 5.62 16.64 -15.76
C PRO A 109 6.91 17.09 -15.10
N ALA A 110 7.67 17.98 -15.74
CA ALA A 110 9.02 18.32 -15.33
C ALA A 110 9.09 18.86 -13.88
N ALA A 111 8.09 19.64 -13.47
CA ALA A 111 7.97 20.18 -12.12
C ALA A 111 7.68 19.12 -11.04
N PHE A 112 7.06 17.99 -11.42
CA PHE A 112 6.65 16.93 -10.48
C PHE A 112 7.54 15.69 -10.54
N ARG A 113 8.39 15.55 -11.56
CA ARG A 113 9.22 14.35 -11.75
C ARG A 113 10.04 13.96 -10.50
N SER A 114 10.66 14.94 -9.83
CA SER A 114 11.40 14.66 -8.58
C SER A 114 10.49 14.18 -7.45
N ALA A 115 9.29 14.76 -7.33
CA ALA A 115 8.29 14.38 -6.35
C ALA A 115 7.74 12.97 -6.60
N ILE A 116 7.48 12.60 -7.87
CA ILE A 116 7.07 11.25 -8.26
C ILE A 116 8.15 10.23 -7.89
N LEU A 117 9.41 10.47 -8.28
CA LEU A 117 10.52 9.56 -7.96
C LEU A 117 10.73 9.43 -6.44
N THR A 118 10.58 10.51 -5.70
CA THR A 118 10.66 10.50 -4.22
C THR A 118 9.48 9.73 -3.62
N GLY A 119 8.27 9.90 -4.16
CA GLY A 119 7.10 9.13 -3.79
C GLY A 119 7.35 7.63 -3.93
N VAL A 120 7.85 7.20 -5.09
CA VAL A 120 8.25 5.79 -5.33
C VAL A 120 9.28 5.34 -4.30
N ARG A 121 10.32 6.14 -4.05
CA ARG A 121 11.42 5.78 -3.13
C ARG A 121 10.99 5.55 -1.68
N PHE A 122 10.04 6.33 -1.20
CA PHE A 122 9.73 6.42 0.23
C PHE A 122 8.35 5.88 0.62
N HIS A 123 7.49 5.48 -0.34
CA HIS A 123 6.11 5.05 -0.03
C HIS A 123 6.05 3.89 0.96
N ASN A 124 6.99 2.95 0.91
CA ASN A 124 7.04 1.76 1.77
C ASN A 124 7.71 1.98 3.14
N ARG A 125 8.38 3.11 3.37
CA ARG A 125 9.17 3.32 4.58
C ARG A 125 8.29 3.57 5.80
N LYS A 126 8.77 3.20 6.98
CA LYS A 126 8.01 3.42 8.23
C LYS A 126 7.77 4.90 8.49
N THR A 127 8.77 5.74 8.22
CA THR A 127 8.70 7.20 8.42
C THR A 127 9.01 7.93 7.12
N MET A 128 8.40 9.10 6.95
CA MET A 128 8.75 10.01 5.86
C MET A 128 10.02 10.80 6.22
N PRO A 129 10.81 11.26 5.24
CA PRO A 129 11.89 12.22 5.48
C PRO A 129 11.39 13.52 6.11
N ASP A 130 12.15 14.09 7.06
CA ASP A 130 11.77 15.31 7.78
C ASP A 130 11.75 16.58 6.91
N SER A 131 12.54 16.57 5.83
CA SER A 131 12.70 17.72 4.93
C SER A 131 12.25 17.37 3.52
N LEU A 132 10.97 17.60 3.23
CA LEU A 132 10.39 17.51 1.90
C LEU A 132 9.74 18.85 1.54
N ASP A 133 9.76 19.21 0.25
CA ASP A 133 8.93 20.31 -0.24
C ASP A 133 7.44 19.91 -0.19
N ALA A 134 6.56 20.91 -0.22
CA ALA A 134 5.12 20.69 -0.05
C ALA A 134 4.52 19.73 -1.09
N VAL A 135 4.96 19.81 -2.35
CA VAL A 135 4.45 18.96 -3.43
C VAL A 135 4.87 17.51 -3.22
N THR A 136 6.14 17.29 -2.89
CA THR A 136 6.65 15.94 -2.60
C THR A 136 5.99 15.34 -1.36
N PHE A 137 5.78 16.15 -0.33
CA PHE A 137 5.10 15.73 0.89
C PHE A 137 3.65 15.30 0.61
N ASP A 138 2.92 16.10 -0.15
CA ASP A 138 1.52 15.83 -0.49
C ASP A 138 1.36 14.56 -1.33
N LEU A 139 2.20 14.38 -2.36
CA LEU A 139 2.21 13.18 -3.19
C LEU A 139 2.61 11.92 -2.41
N LEU A 140 3.62 12.01 -1.54
CA LEU A 140 4.06 10.89 -0.71
C LEU A 140 2.96 10.45 0.27
N ARG A 141 2.26 11.39 0.90
CA ARG A 141 1.11 11.10 1.75
C ARG A 141 -0.01 10.43 0.97
N LEU A 142 -0.25 10.87 -0.26
CA LEU A 142 -1.32 10.35 -1.10
C LEU A 142 -1.06 8.89 -1.47
N ILE A 143 0.14 8.58 -1.96
CA ILE A 143 0.46 7.21 -2.39
C ILE A 143 0.45 6.24 -1.22
N ARG A 144 0.95 6.64 -0.04
CA ARG A 144 0.93 5.81 1.17
C ARG A 144 -0.49 5.45 1.59
N ASP A 145 -1.41 6.40 1.47
CA ASP A 145 -2.82 6.19 1.79
C ASP A 145 -3.51 5.28 0.76
N ALA A 146 -3.32 5.54 -0.52
CA ALA A 146 -3.93 4.76 -1.60
C ALA A 146 -3.43 3.31 -1.61
N ASP A 147 -2.13 3.09 -1.38
CA ASP A 147 -1.51 1.77 -1.27
C ASP A 147 -2.12 0.96 -0.10
N LYS A 148 -2.23 1.57 1.08
CA LYS A 148 -2.90 0.94 2.25
C LYS A 148 -4.35 0.56 1.95
N LEU A 149 -5.11 1.41 1.27
CA LEU A 149 -6.51 1.09 0.92
C LEU A 149 -6.59 -0.17 0.05
N ASP A 150 -5.73 -0.31 -0.97
CA ASP A 150 -5.75 -1.50 -1.81
C ASP A 150 -5.24 -2.75 -1.08
N ILE A 151 -4.16 -2.61 -0.29
CA ILE A 151 -3.63 -3.74 0.51
C ILE A 151 -4.73 -4.27 1.46
N LEU A 152 -5.43 -3.39 2.17
CA LEU A 152 -6.51 -3.78 3.08
C LEU A 152 -7.68 -4.43 2.33
N LYS A 153 -8.03 -3.93 1.14
CA LYS A 153 -9.02 -4.57 0.26
C LYS A 153 -8.61 -6.00 -0.08
N VAL A 154 -7.37 -6.21 -0.55
CA VAL A 154 -6.86 -7.54 -0.92
C VAL A 154 -6.89 -8.48 0.29
N ILE A 155 -6.46 -8.01 1.47
CA ILE A 155 -6.46 -8.81 2.70
C ILE A 155 -7.88 -9.22 3.08
N ARG A 156 -8.83 -8.28 3.06
CA ARG A 156 -10.22 -8.56 3.37
C ARG A 156 -10.80 -9.57 2.38
N ASP A 157 -10.61 -9.36 1.08
CA ASP A 157 -11.16 -10.25 0.05
C ASP A 157 -10.62 -11.70 0.22
N VAL A 158 -9.33 -11.85 0.57
CA VAL A 158 -8.74 -13.17 0.87
C VAL A 158 -9.29 -13.75 2.17
N ALA A 159 -9.46 -12.94 3.22
CA ALA A 159 -10.01 -13.37 4.50
C ALA A 159 -11.46 -13.85 4.37
N GLU A 160 -12.29 -13.12 3.63
CA GLU A 160 -13.70 -13.47 3.38
C GLU A 160 -13.85 -14.75 2.56
N ALA A 161 -12.90 -15.03 1.66
CA ALA A 161 -12.86 -16.27 0.88
C ALA A 161 -12.14 -17.43 1.58
N ASP A 162 -11.51 -17.21 2.75
CA ASP A 162 -10.56 -18.11 3.42
C ASP A 162 -9.45 -18.65 2.48
N ASP A 163 -8.98 -17.81 1.55
CA ASP A 163 -8.09 -18.21 0.45
C ASP A 163 -6.59 -18.01 0.77
N TYR A 164 -6.20 -18.05 2.05
CA TYR A 164 -4.82 -17.79 2.49
C TYR A 164 -3.80 -18.79 1.94
N ASP A 165 -4.19 -20.05 1.70
CA ASP A 165 -3.29 -21.07 1.13
C ASP A 165 -2.87 -20.76 -0.30
N ARG A 166 -3.72 -19.99 -0.98
CA ARG A 166 -3.52 -19.48 -2.32
C ARG A 166 -2.82 -18.12 -2.30
N HIS A 167 -2.83 -17.42 -1.17
CA HIS A 167 -2.19 -16.13 -0.94
C HIS A 167 -1.19 -16.14 0.24
N PRO A 168 -0.21 -17.08 0.27
CA PRO A 168 0.71 -17.21 1.40
C PRO A 168 1.58 -15.97 1.62
N GLU A 169 1.77 -15.13 0.61
CA GLU A 169 2.47 -13.85 0.69
C GLU A 169 1.83 -12.88 1.70
N LEU A 170 0.51 -12.95 1.91
CA LEU A 170 -0.18 -12.08 2.86
C LEU A 170 0.15 -12.43 4.32
N LEU A 171 0.71 -13.61 4.54
CA LEU A 171 1.25 -14.05 5.83
C LEU A 171 2.65 -13.50 6.09
N LEU A 172 3.37 -12.98 5.08
CA LEU A 172 4.76 -12.50 5.22
C LEU A 172 5.71 -13.51 5.91
N GLY A 173 5.44 -14.81 5.70
CA GLY A 173 6.15 -15.92 6.32
C GLY A 173 5.86 -16.12 7.81
N MET A 174 4.77 -15.56 8.33
CA MET A 174 4.31 -15.68 9.72
C MET A 174 3.38 -16.88 9.91
N ASP A 175 3.24 -17.34 11.15
CA ASP A 175 2.36 -18.45 11.50
C ASP A 175 0.88 -18.07 11.33
N ARG A 176 0.16 -18.76 10.44
CA ARG A 176 -1.27 -18.55 10.19
C ARG A 176 -2.12 -18.76 11.45
N HIS A 177 -1.73 -19.67 12.34
CA HIS A 177 -2.52 -20.08 13.50
C HIS A 177 -1.92 -19.64 14.84
N GLY A 178 -0.82 -18.89 14.81
CA GLY A 178 -0.15 -18.40 16.00
C GLY A 178 -0.99 -17.38 16.78
N PRO A 179 -0.84 -17.31 18.10
CA PRO A 179 -1.51 -16.29 18.92
C PRO A 179 -0.88 -14.90 18.70
N PRO A 180 -1.54 -13.82 19.15
CA PRO A 180 -0.91 -12.52 19.19
C PRO A 180 0.17 -12.45 20.27
N THR A 181 1.25 -11.75 19.97
CA THR A 181 2.42 -11.62 20.83
C THR A 181 2.16 -10.55 21.92
N PRO A 182 2.35 -10.86 23.22
CA PRO A 182 2.10 -9.90 24.31
C PRO A 182 2.94 -8.62 24.24
N VAL A 183 4.12 -8.67 23.61
CA VAL A 183 4.95 -7.48 23.36
C VAL A 183 4.29 -6.56 22.35
N LEU A 184 3.83 -7.09 21.21
CA LEU A 184 3.15 -6.32 20.18
C LEU A 184 1.84 -5.69 20.70
N ILE A 185 1.05 -6.46 21.47
CA ILE A 185 -0.17 -5.94 22.10
C ILE A 185 0.13 -4.70 22.95
N ARG A 186 1.16 -4.76 23.80
CA ARG A 186 1.57 -3.63 24.65
C ARG A 186 2.05 -2.44 23.82
N GLU A 187 2.89 -2.67 22.81
CA GLU A 187 3.33 -1.60 21.90
C GLU A 187 2.13 -0.86 21.27
N ILE A 188 1.14 -1.61 20.79
CA ILE A 188 -0.05 -1.04 20.16
C ILE A 188 -0.90 -0.26 21.18
N LEU A 189 -1.09 -0.78 22.39
CA LEU A 189 -1.86 -0.09 23.42
C LEU A 189 -1.17 1.20 23.90
N ASP A 190 0.15 1.18 24.04
CA ASP A 190 0.93 2.30 24.57
C ASP A 190 1.18 3.39 23.52
N HIS A 191 1.32 3.01 22.25
CA HIS A 191 1.82 3.90 21.19
C HIS A 191 0.92 4.01 19.97
N ARG A 192 -0.21 3.27 19.94
CA ARG A 192 -1.08 3.17 18.76
C ARG A 192 -0.33 2.73 17.50
N GLY A 193 0.73 1.94 17.66
CA GLY A 193 1.57 1.44 16.59
C GLY A 193 2.38 0.22 17.05
N GLY A 194 2.79 -0.63 16.11
CA GLY A 194 3.54 -1.84 16.40
C GLY A 194 4.82 -1.99 15.58
N SER A 195 5.75 -2.80 16.06
CA SER A 195 6.99 -3.10 15.35
C SER A 195 6.90 -4.42 14.59
N TYR A 196 7.29 -4.43 13.30
CA TYR A 196 7.39 -5.66 12.50
C TYR A 196 8.33 -6.71 13.12
N ALA A 197 9.27 -6.30 13.98
CA ALA A 197 10.16 -7.20 14.71
C ALA A 197 9.42 -8.11 15.73
N ASN A 198 8.24 -7.70 16.20
CA ASN A 198 7.42 -8.43 17.17
C ASN A 198 6.21 -9.12 16.51
N VAL A 199 6.17 -9.17 15.18
CA VAL A 199 5.13 -9.86 14.44
C VAL A 199 5.57 -11.31 14.23
N HIS A 200 4.79 -12.25 14.75
CA HIS A 200 5.07 -13.68 14.65
C HIS A 200 3.91 -14.50 14.08
N SER A 201 2.70 -13.94 14.05
CA SER A 201 1.50 -14.63 13.57
C SER A 201 0.64 -13.78 12.62
N LEU A 202 -0.33 -14.42 11.97
CA LEU A 202 -1.38 -13.72 11.21
C LEU A 202 -2.19 -12.78 12.12
N MET A 203 -2.43 -13.18 13.37
CA MET A 203 -3.11 -12.31 14.33
C MET A 203 -2.28 -11.06 14.64
N ASP A 204 -0.95 -11.20 14.80
CA ASP A 204 -0.06 -10.04 14.94
C ASP A 204 -0.13 -9.11 13.73
N LEU A 205 -0.15 -9.67 12.52
CA LEU A 205 -0.32 -8.89 11.29
C LEU A 205 -1.66 -8.15 11.26
N HIS A 206 -2.76 -8.80 11.66
CA HIS A 206 -4.08 -8.17 11.75
C HIS A 206 -4.09 -7.01 12.76
N LEU A 207 -3.50 -7.20 13.94
CA LEU A 207 -3.36 -6.13 14.94
C LEU A 207 -2.53 -4.96 14.41
N LEU A 208 -1.41 -5.24 13.74
CA LEU A 208 -0.58 -4.21 13.14
C LEU A 208 -1.34 -3.44 12.04
N ARG A 209 -2.11 -4.14 11.19
CA ARG A 209 -2.93 -3.53 10.12
C ARG A 209 -4.04 -2.64 10.67
N LEU A 210 -4.63 -2.99 11.82
CA LEU A 210 -5.58 -2.12 12.52
C LEU A 210 -4.96 -0.78 12.92
N THR A 211 -3.67 -0.75 13.26
CA THR A 211 -2.98 0.51 13.61
C THR A 211 -2.80 1.45 12.43
N TRP A 212 -2.95 0.98 11.18
CA TRP A 212 -2.83 1.83 10.01
C TRP A 212 -3.88 2.94 9.94
N ALA A 213 -5.01 2.80 10.65
CA ALA A 213 -5.98 3.87 10.83
C ALA A 213 -5.36 5.14 11.43
N TYR A 214 -4.36 5.00 12.31
CA TYR A 214 -3.69 6.13 12.95
C TYR A 214 -2.62 6.79 12.07
N ASP A 215 -2.25 6.16 10.95
CA ASP A 215 -1.24 6.65 9.99
C ASP A 215 -1.86 7.02 8.64
N LEU A 216 -3.18 7.27 8.60
CA LEU A 216 -3.84 7.82 7.42
C LEU A 216 -3.60 9.32 7.33
N ASN A 217 -3.31 9.79 6.13
CA ASN A 217 -2.85 11.14 5.89
C ASN A 217 -3.98 12.10 5.50
N TYR A 218 -4.98 11.63 4.78
CA TYR A 218 -6.08 12.48 4.32
C TYR A 218 -7.44 12.01 4.86
N PRO A 219 -8.35 12.93 5.26
CA PRO A 219 -9.71 12.57 5.70
C PRO A 219 -10.49 11.74 4.69
N ILE A 220 -10.28 12.02 3.40
CA ILE A 220 -10.85 11.27 2.29
C ILE A 220 -10.47 9.78 2.31
N THR A 221 -9.26 9.45 2.76
CA THR A 221 -8.76 8.07 2.88
C THR A 221 -9.53 7.34 3.96
N GLN A 222 -9.72 7.99 5.12
CA GLN A 222 -10.50 7.44 6.21
C GLN A 222 -11.95 7.21 5.79
N ARG A 223 -12.56 8.18 5.09
CA ARG A 223 -13.91 8.02 4.53
C ARG A 223 -13.99 6.81 3.61
N ARG A 224 -13.03 6.64 2.69
CA ARG A 224 -12.98 5.46 1.79
C ARG A 224 -12.75 4.15 2.55
N LEU A 225 -11.95 4.14 3.60
CA LEU A 225 -11.75 2.97 4.45
C LEU A 225 -13.08 2.48 5.04
N ILE A 226 -13.90 3.42 5.52
CA ILE A 226 -15.23 3.16 6.11
C ILE A 226 -16.24 2.76 5.02
N GLU A 227 -16.36 3.55 3.95
CA GLU A 227 -17.33 3.31 2.86
C GLU A 227 -17.11 1.97 2.16
N ARG A 228 -15.84 1.57 1.99
CA ARG A 228 -15.48 0.28 1.39
C ARG A 228 -15.48 -0.85 2.40
N ASP A 229 -15.68 -0.57 3.68
CA ASP A 229 -15.69 -1.54 4.78
C ASP A 229 -14.43 -2.43 4.81
N LEU A 230 -13.26 -1.79 4.75
CA LEU A 230 -11.97 -2.49 4.62
C LEU A 230 -11.48 -3.12 5.92
N TYR A 231 -12.09 -2.80 7.06
CA TYR A 231 -11.76 -3.34 8.39
C TYR A 231 -12.78 -4.38 8.88
N ARG A 232 -13.76 -4.74 8.05
CA ARG A 232 -14.85 -5.66 8.42
C ARG A 232 -14.32 -6.95 9.05
N ASP A 233 -13.45 -7.67 8.35
CA ASP A 233 -12.88 -8.95 8.76
C ASP A 233 -12.01 -8.81 10.03
N LEU A 234 -11.16 -7.78 10.06
CA LEU A 234 -10.27 -7.51 11.19
C LEU A 234 -11.05 -7.24 12.48
N LEU A 235 -12.22 -6.60 12.36
CA LEU A 235 -13.06 -6.21 13.49
C LEU A 235 -14.20 -7.20 13.80
N ALA A 236 -14.59 -8.09 12.89
CA ALA A 236 -15.77 -8.95 13.04
C ALA A 236 -15.62 -9.98 14.18
N THR A 237 -14.47 -10.64 14.25
CA THR A 237 -14.28 -11.79 15.15
C THR A 237 -13.86 -11.36 16.54
N ARG A 238 -14.59 -11.80 17.56
CA ARG A 238 -14.20 -11.61 18.97
C ARG A 238 -13.01 -12.50 19.33
N HIS A 239 -12.03 -11.93 20.01
CA HIS A 239 -10.86 -12.63 20.51
C HIS A 239 -10.96 -12.86 22.04
N PRO A 240 -10.48 -14.00 22.57
CA PRO A 240 -10.55 -14.28 24.01
C PRO A 240 -9.64 -13.37 24.86
N ASN A 241 -8.59 -12.78 24.26
CA ASN A 241 -7.73 -11.82 24.95
C ASN A 241 -8.41 -10.43 25.06
N PRO A 242 -8.67 -9.91 26.28
CA PRO A 242 -9.34 -8.61 26.48
C PRO A 242 -8.54 -7.41 25.95
N ASP A 243 -7.22 -7.51 25.87
CA ASP A 243 -6.37 -6.44 25.34
C ASP A 243 -6.54 -6.30 23.83
N VAL A 244 -6.71 -7.43 23.11
CA VAL A 244 -7.05 -7.43 21.68
C VAL A 244 -8.40 -6.74 21.44
N GLU A 245 -9.40 -7.05 22.27
CA GLU A 245 -10.71 -6.39 22.17
C GLU A 245 -10.63 -4.89 22.51
N THR A 246 -9.74 -4.52 23.43
CA THR A 246 -9.46 -3.10 23.74
C THR A 246 -8.87 -2.37 22.53
N ILE A 247 -7.90 -2.96 21.84
CA ILE A 247 -7.32 -2.42 20.60
C ILE A 247 -8.43 -2.23 19.55
N LYS A 248 -9.24 -3.26 19.29
CA LYS A 248 -10.35 -3.20 18.32
C LYS A 248 -11.34 -2.08 18.65
N ARG A 249 -11.69 -1.92 19.94
CA ARG A 249 -12.56 -0.83 20.41
C ARG A 249 -11.94 0.55 20.16
N GLN A 250 -10.69 0.77 20.54
CA GLN A 250 -10.00 2.05 20.33
C GLN A 250 -9.95 2.44 18.85
N VAL A 251 -9.74 1.47 17.96
CA VAL A 251 -9.76 1.73 16.50
C VAL A 251 -11.16 2.09 16.03
N ARG A 252 -12.22 1.42 16.51
CA ARG A 252 -13.60 1.80 16.17
C ARG A 252 -13.95 3.22 16.65
N GLU A 253 -13.57 3.56 17.87
CA GLU A 253 -13.78 4.90 18.45
C GLU A 253 -13.04 5.95 17.62
N PHE A 254 -11.76 5.71 17.29
CA PHE A 254 -10.98 6.61 16.43
C PHE A 254 -11.62 6.81 15.05
N LEU A 255 -12.17 5.76 14.45
CA LEU A 255 -12.84 5.85 13.15
C LEU A 255 -14.19 6.57 13.23
N ALA A 256 -14.87 6.53 14.38
CA ALA A 256 -16.18 7.17 14.60
C ALA A 256 -16.09 8.66 14.98
N ASP A 257 -15.05 9.05 15.72
CA ASP A 257 -14.88 10.42 16.26
C ASP A 257 -14.45 11.46 15.21
N GLN A 258 -14.11 11.03 13.99
CA GLN A 258 -13.65 11.92 12.93
C GLN A 258 -14.85 12.32 12.05
N PRO A 259 -15.25 13.60 12.04
CA PRO A 259 -16.37 14.03 11.23
C PRO A 259 -16.02 13.81 9.76
N ILE A 260 -16.87 13.04 9.07
CA ILE A 260 -16.95 13.02 7.62
C ILE A 260 -17.34 14.46 7.21
N ARG A 261 -16.34 15.31 6.96
CA ARG A 261 -16.52 16.68 6.46
C ARG A 261 -15.87 16.80 5.10
#